data_AF-A0A3B1C4W5-F1
#
_entry.id   AF-A0A3B1C4W5-F1
#
_cell.length_a   1.000
_cell.length_b   1.000
_cell.length_c   1.000
_cell.angle_alpha   90.00
_cell.angle_beta   90.00
_cell.angle_gamma   90.00
#
_symmetry.space_group_name_H-M   'P 1'
#
loop_
_entity.id
_entity.type
_entity.pdbx_description
1 polymer ?
#
loop_
_entity_poly.entity_id
_entity_poly.type
_entity_poly.pdbx_seq_one_letter_code
_entity_poly.pdbx_strand_id
1 'polypeptide(L)'
;MREMKNLSLNSLRDNEIPIYPIRTASKLIGISVHTLRMYEIKGLIIPHKSQGNQRLYSANDIRRIESFRNDIKKRKISINGILTILSMLPCHLIINCSEKDRENCEAFHEIEKPCWTYKHSKNICGTIDCRECEVYKNNYDCESTMNTIIGRYK
;
A
#
# COMPACT_ATOMS: atom_id res chain seq x y z
N MET A 1 -7.99 -22.47 23.25
CA MET A 1 -7.86 -22.14 21.80
C MET A 1 -8.63 -20.89 21.34
N ARG A 2 -9.77 -20.49 21.95
CA ARG A 2 -10.52 -19.28 21.54
C ARG A 2 -9.90 -17.96 22.01
N GLU A 3 -9.27 -17.91 23.19
CA GLU A 3 -8.68 -16.68 23.75
C GLU A 3 -7.39 -16.22 23.04
N MET A 4 -6.52 -17.14 22.63
CA MET A 4 -5.30 -16.80 21.88
C MET A 4 -5.57 -16.21 20.49
N LYS A 5 -6.68 -16.61 19.83
CA LYS A 5 -7.12 -16.00 18.57
C LYS A 5 -7.62 -14.56 18.77
N ASN A 6 -8.28 -14.27 19.89
CA ASN A 6 -8.81 -12.93 20.19
C ASN A 6 -7.71 -11.91 20.55
N LEU A 7 -6.67 -12.31 21.30
CA LEU A 7 -5.51 -11.46 21.56
C LEU A 7 -4.71 -11.15 20.27
N SER A 8 -4.58 -12.13 19.39
CA SER A 8 -3.93 -11.96 18.08
C SER A 8 -4.74 -11.04 17.14
N LEU A 9 -6.07 -11.20 17.09
CA LEU A 9 -6.95 -10.35 16.27
C LEU A 9 -7.00 -8.90 16.76
N ASN A 10 -6.97 -8.66 18.07
CA ASN A 10 -6.93 -7.29 18.62
C ASN A 10 -5.60 -6.61 18.31
N SER A 11 -4.46 -7.29 18.53
CA SER A 11 -3.15 -6.77 18.17
C SER A 11 -3.01 -6.48 16.66
N LEU A 12 -3.60 -7.31 15.79
CA LEU A 12 -3.62 -7.07 14.35
C LEU A 12 -4.46 -5.85 13.97
N ARG A 13 -5.62 -5.66 14.62
CA ARG A 13 -6.44 -4.45 14.45
C ARG A 13 -5.71 -3.21 14.94
N ASP A 14 -5.06 -3.27 16.10
CA ASP A 14 -4.30 -2.16 16.67
C ASP A 14 -3.20 -1.65 15.72
N ASN A 15 -2.61 -2.56 14.94
CA ASN A 15 -1.58 -2.21 13.97
C ASN A 15 -2.10 -1.44 12.74
N GLU A 16 -3.40 -1.50 12.45
CA GLU A 16 -4.04 -0.76 11.36
C GLU A 16 -4.55 0.61 11.79
N ILE A 17 -4.77 0.82 13.09
CA ILE A 17 -5.32 2.09 13.60
C ILE A 17 -4.28 3.20 13.39
N PRO A 18 -4.61 4.24 12.60
CA PRO A 18 -3.68 5.31 12.30
C PRO A 18 -3.63 6.32 13.45
N ILE A 19 -2.65 6.19 14.33
CA ILE A 19 -2.50 7.03 15.54
C ILE A 19 -1.25 7.91 15.51
N TYR A 20 -0.28 7.65 14.64
CA TYR A 20 0.99 8.38 14.64
C TYR A 20 0.89 9.61 13.72
N PRO A 21 1.08 10.84 14.22
CA PRO A 21 1.23 12.01 13.35
C PRO A 21 2.53 11.93 12.54
N ILE A 22 2.61 12.62 11.41
CA ILE A 22 3.78 12.58 10.50
C ILE A 22 5.14 12.80 11.17
N ARG A 23 5.22 13.69 12.17
CA ARG A 23 6.45 13.94 12.92
C ARG A 23 6.86 12.72 13.75
N THR A 24 5.90 12.05 14.38
CA THR A 24 6.13 10.83 15.17
C THR A 24 6.51 9.68 14.25
N ALA A 25 5.75 9.47 13.17
CA ALA A 25 6.06 8.44 12.17
C ALA A 25 7.47 8.61 11.58
N SER A 26 7.84 9.84 11.19
CA SER A 26 9.19 10.19 10.71
C SER A 26 10.29 9.83 11.71
N LYS A 27 10.07 10.10 13.01
CA LYS A 27 11.01 9.71 14.08
C LYS A 27 11.11 8.20 14.25
N LEU A 28 9.98 7.49 14.27
CA LEU A 28 9.93 6.02 14.42
C LEU A 28 10.69 5.33 13.28
N ILE A 29 10.47 5.77 12.04
CA ILE A 29 11.13 5.21 10.85
C ILE A 29 12.60 5.63 10.78
N GLY A 30 12.98 6.77 11.38
CA GLY A 30 14.31 7.37 11.20
C GLY A 30 14.50 7.90 9.77
N ILE A 31 13.55 8.71 9.29
CA ILE A 31 13.65 9.54 8.07
C ILE A 31 13.20 10.96 8.35
N SER A 32 13.58 11.90 7.49
CA SER A 32 13.01 13.24 7.53
C SER A 32 11.52 13.23 7.16
N VAL A 33 10.75 14.19 7.68
CA VAL A 33 9.35 14.43 7.27
C VAL A 33 9.25 14.69 5.76
N HIS A 34 10.25 15.36 5.18
CA HIS A 34 10.33 15.60 3.74
C HIS A 34 10.40 14.29 2.94
N THR A 35 11.26 13.35 3.37
CA THR A 35 11.38 12.03 2.76
C THR A 35 10.07 11.23 2.86
N LEU A 36 9.40 11.27 4.03
CA LEU A 36 8.11 10.60 4.20
C LEU A 36 7.04 11.15 3.24
N ARG A 37 6.96 12.48 3.10
CA ARG A 37 6.06 13.12 2.11
C ARG A 37 6.42 12.75 0.67
N MET A 38 7.71 12.63 0.35
CA MET A 38 8.14 12.19 -0.97
C MET A 38 7.68 10.75 -1.26
N TYR A 39 7.72 9.85 -0.28
CA TYR A 39 7.17 8.50 -0.42
C TYR A 39 5.65 8.49 -0.63
N GLU A 40 4.89 9.37 0.05
CA GLU A 40 3.46 9.54 -0.20
C GLU A 40 3.17 10.02 -1.62
N ILE A 41 3.86 11.08 -2.05
CA ILE A 41 3.67 11.70 -3.37
C ILE A 41 3.96 10.68 -4.48
N LYS A 42 4.96 9.82 -4.26
CA LYS A 42 5.31 8.75 -5.20
C LYS A 42 4.37 7.55 -5.16
N GLY A 43 3.47 7.45 -4.19
CA GLY A 43 2.52 6.35 -4.08
C GLY A 43 3.07 5.09 -3.42
N LEU A 44 4.21 5.16 -2.72
CA LEU A 44 4.70 4.02 -1.91
C LEU A 44 3.82 3.76 -0.69
N ILE A 45 3.17 4.81 -0.19
CA ILE A 45 2.27 4.76 0.96
C ILE A 45 1.10 5.73 0.75
N ILE A 46 -0.09 5.30 1.14
CA ILE A 46 -1.28 6.14 1.20
C ILE A 46 -1.42 6.62 2.65
N PRO A 47 -1.36 7.92 2.99
CA PRO A 47 -1.57 8.34 4.37
C PRO A 47 -3.06 8.32 4.74
N HIS A 48 -3.41 7.98 5.98
CA HIS A 48 -4.75 8.27 6.50
C HIS A 48 -4.86 9.76 6.81
N LYS A 49 -5.99 10.38 6.48
CA LYS A 49 -6.29 11.76 6.84
C LYS A 49 -7.45 11.77 7.82
N SER A 50 -7.22 12.31 9.02
CA SER A 50 -8.29 12.51 10.00
C SER A 50 -9.33 13.52 9.51
N GLN A 51 -10.45 13.65 10.22
CA GLN A 51 -11.47 14.67 9.95
C GLN A 51 -10.90 16.09 9.90
N GLY A 52 -9.88 16.38 10.72
CA GLY A 52 -9.13 17.65 10.69
C GLY A 52 -8.07 17.75 9.59
N ASN A 53 -8.10 16.87 8.59
CA ASN A 53 -7.12 16.79 7.49
C ASN A 53 -5.66 16.57 7.95
N GLN A 54 -5.47 16.02 9.15
CA GLN A 54 -4.15 15.67 9.66
C GLN A 54 -3.74 14.29 9.14
N ARG A 55 -2.50 14.16 8.65
CA ARG A 55 -1.92 12.88 8.28
C ARG A 55 -1.61 12.04 9.51
N LEU A 56 -2.17 10.84 9.55
CA LEU A 56 -1.93 9.83 10.56
C LEU A 56 -1.45 8.54 9.88
N TYR A 57 -0.57 7.82 10.57
CA TYR A 57 0.00 6.55 10.11
C TYR A 57 -0.25 5.49 11.16
N SER A 58 -0.50 4.28 10.71
CA SER A 58 -0.64 3.09 11.55
C SER A 58 0.71 2.42 11.79
N ALA A 59 0.78 1.40 12.63
CA ALA A 59 2.00 0.60 12.76
C ALA A 59 2.33 -0.15 11.46
N ASN A 60 1.32 -0.55 10.68
CA ASN A 60 1.49 -1.16 9.36
C ASN A 60 2.08 -0.21 8.33
N ASP A 61 1.68 1.06 8.37
CA ASP A 61 2.29 2.11 7.54
C ASP A 61 3.80 2.24 7.82
N ILE A 62 4.20 2.21 9.10
CA ILE A 62 5.61 2.23 9.50
C ILE A 62 6.34 1.00 8.93
N ARG A 63 5.80 -0.20 9.14
CA ARG A 63 6.39 -1.47 8.65
C ARG A 63 6.51 -1.50 7.13
N ARG A 64 5.50 -1.03 6.40
CA ARG A 64 5.52 -0.91 4.94
C ARG A 64 6.68 -0.05 4.48
N ILE A 65 6.87 1.13 5.07
CA ILE A 65 7.97 2.02 4.70
C ILE A 65 9.32 1.39 5.03
N GLU A 66 9.46 0.76 6.20
CA GLU A 66 10.68 0.06 6.57
C GLU A 66 11.04 -1.06 5.59
N SER A 67 10.04 -1.78 5.09
CA SER A 67 10.21 -2.87 4.12
C SER A 67 10.73 -2.34 2.77
N PHE A 68 10.11 -1.31 2.20
CA PHE A 68 10.65 -0.65 1.00
C PHE A 68 12.04 -0.02 1.23
N ARG A 69 12.30 0.53 2.43
CA ARG A 69 13.64 1.03 2.76
C ARG A 69 14.68 -0.08 2.83
N ASN A 70 14.29 -1.28 3.26
CA ASN A 70 15.15 -2.45 3.25
C ASN A 70 15.52 -2.84 1.80
N ASP A 71 14.56 -2.82 0.88
CA ASP A 71 14.81 -3.03 -0.55
C ASP A 71 15.79 -1.99 -1.11
N ILE A 72 15.60 -0.71 -0.77
CA ILE A 72 16.49 0.38 -1.22
C ILE A 72 17.90 0.20 -0.66
N LYS A 73 18.03 -0.04 0.65
CA LYS A 73 19.34 -0.03 1.32
C LYS A 73 20.13 -1.31 1.12
N LYS A 74 19.46 -2.47 1.23
CA LYS A 74 20.12 -3.79 1.17
C LYS A 74 20.14 -4.35 -0.24
N ARG A 75 18.99 -4.35 -0.93
CA ARG A 75 18.88 -4.89 -2.30
C ARG A 75 19.28 -3.88 -3.39
N LYS A 76 19.56 -2.63 -3.01
CA LYS A 76 19.98 -1.53 -3.90
C LYS A 76 18.98 -1.23 -5.02
N ILE A 77 17.70 -1.52 -4.78
CA ILE A 77 16.62 -1.24 -5.73
C ILE A 77 16.26 0.24 -5.62
N SER A 78 16.25 0.94 -6.75
CA SER A 78 15.86 2.35 -6.76
C SER A 78 14.37 2.50 -6.45
N ILE A 79 13.97 3.67 -5.93
CA ILE A 79 12.55 3.96 -5.70
C ILE A 79 11.73 3.78 -6.98
N ASN A 80 12.25 4.21 -8.13
CA ASN A 80 11.55 4.04 -9.40
C ASN A 80 11.44 2.56 -9.77
N GLY A 81 12.46 1.74 -9.50
CA GLY A 81 12.37 0.29 -9.68
C GLY A 81 11.29 -0.36 -8.81
N ILE A 82 11.17 0.05 -7.54
CA ILE A 82 10.08 -0.39 -6.67
C ILE A 82 8.72 0.00 -7.25
N LEU A 83 8.55 1.24 -7.70
CA LEU A 83 7.29 1.72 -8.29
C LEU A 83 6.93 0.97 -9.57
N THR A 84 7.90 0.69 -10.43
CA THR A 84 7.71 -0.12 -11.63
C THR A 84 7.24 -1.54 -11.28
N ILE A 85 7.82 -2.17 -10.27
CA ILE A 85 7.37 -3.50 -9.82
C ILE A 85 5.93 -3.43 -9.28
N LEU A 86 5.61 -2.41 -8.48
CA LEU A 86 4.26 -2.22 -7.94
C LEU A 86 3.22 -1.89 -9.03
N SER A 87 3.60 -1.18 -10.11
CA SER A 87 2.68 -0.87 -11.21
C SER A 87 2.29 -2.10 -12.02
N MET A 88 3.11 -3.15 -12.00
CA MET A 88 2.84 -4.43 -12.66
C MET A 88 1.87 -5.34 -11.88
N LEU A 89 1.40 -4.92 -10.69
CA LEU A 89 0.46 -5.72 -9.90
C LEU A 89 -0.83 -5.97 -10.69
N PRO A 90 -1.29 -7.24 -10.82
CA PRO A 90 -2.51 -7.56 -11.55
C PRO A 90 -3.74 -7.33 -10.66
N CYS A 91 -4.01 -6.07 -10.30
CA CYS A 91 -5.09 -5.69 -9.38
C CYS A 91 -6.45 -6.23 -9.85
N HIS A 92 -6.69 -6.28 -11.15
CA HIS A 92 -7.92 -6.81 -11.76
C HIS A 92 -8.12 -8.32 -11.51
N LEU A 93 -7.05 -9.11 -11.41
CA LEU A 93 -7.12 -10.53 -11.05
C LEU A 93 -7.29 -10.73 -9.54
N ILE A 94 -6.79 -9.79 -8.73
CA ILE A 94 -6.89 -9.86 -7.26
C ILE A 94 -8.31 -9.49 -6.83
N ILE A 95 -8.87 -8.43 -7.39
CA ILE A 95 -10.21 -7.91 -7.06
C ILE A 95 -11.31 -8.60 -7.87
N ASN A 96 -10.96 -9.39 -8.89
CA ASN A 96 -11.90 -10.02 -9.83
C ASN A 96 -12.75 -8.98 -10.60
N CYS A 97 -12.09 -7.95 -11.15
CA CYS A 97 -12.75 -6.94 -11.95
C CYS A 97 -13.32 -7.54 -13.25
N SER A 98 -14.58 -7.24 -13.56
CA SER A 98 -15.21 -7.65 -14.82
C SER A 98 -14.60 -6.93 -16.04
N GLU A 99 -14.95 -7.35 -17.26
CA GLU A 99 -14.60 -6.61 -18.48
C GLU A 99 -15.06 -5.15 -18.43
N LYS A 100 -16.31 -4.92 -18.04
CA LYS A 100 -16.89 -3.59 -17.89
C LYS A 100 -16.17 -2.74 -16.84
N ASP A 101 -15.69 -3.35 -15.75
CA ASP A 101 -14.87 -2.65 -14.76
C ASP A 101 -13.52 -2.22 -15.34
N ARG A 102 -12.88 -3.11 -16.12
CA ARG A 102 -11.57 -2.86 -16.74
C ARG A 102 -11.63 -1.77 -17.79
N GLU A 103 -12.67 -1.75 -18.63
CA GLU A 103 -12.89 -0.68 -19.62
C GLU A 103 -12.88 0.71 -18.98
N ASN A 104 -13.43 0.82 -17.77
CA ASN A 104 -13.56 2.09 -17.03
C ASN A 104 -12.44 2.31 -16.00
N CYS A 105 -11.27 1.66 -16.14
CA CYS A 105 -10.20 1.72 -15.15
C CYS A 105 -8.89 2.31 -15.72
N GLU A 106 -8.58 3.55 -15.34
CA GLU A 106 -7.31 4.22 -15.72
C GLU A 106 -6.08 3.39 -15.32
N ALA A 107 -6.08 2.83 -14.10
CA ALA A 107 -4.96 2.02 -13.61
C ALA A 107 -4.71 0.75 -14.45
N PHE A 108 -5.75 0.20 -15.08
CA PHE A 108 -5.63 -1.01 -15.91
C PHE A 108 -5.00 -0.69 -17.27
N HIS A 109 -5.28 0.49 -17.83
CA HIS A 109 -4.83 0.89 -19.16
C HIS A 109 -3.44 1.53 -19.16
N GLU A 110 -3.09 2.29 -18.12
CA GLU A 110 -1.83 3.06 -18.10
C GLU A 110 -0.63 2.25 -17.56
N ILE A 111 -0.82 1.39 -16.54
CA ILE A 111 0.23 0.54 -15.92
C ILE A 111 1.52 1.31 -15.51
N GLU A 112 1.47 2.64 -15.40
CA GLU A 112 2.66 3.46 -15.06
C GLU A 112 2.90 3.53 -13.55
N LYS A 113 1.83 3.49 -12.76
CA LYS A 113 1.85 3.64 -11.31
C LYS A 113 1.02 2.55 -10.65
N PRO A 114 1.22 2.29 -9.34
CA PRO A 114 0.37 1.36 -8.63
C PRO A 114 -1.10 1.78 -8.68
N CYS A 115 -2.03 0.82 -8.73
CA CYS A 115 -3.44 1.13 -9.00
C CYS A 115 -4.06 2.12 -8.00
N TRP A 116 -3.65 2.05 -6.74
CA TRP A 116 -4.12 2.93 -5.66
C TRP A 116 -3.68 4.41 -5.78
N THR A 117 -2.92 4.75 -6.82
CA THR A 117 -2.59 6.14 -7.14
C THR A 117 -3.58 6.79 -8.11
N TYR A 118 -4.47 5.99 -8.71
CA TYR A 118 -5.52 6.45 -9.63
C TYR A 118 -6.86 6.59 -8.93
N LYS A 119 -7.81 7.28 -9.57
CA LYS A 119 -9.21 7.35 -9.12
C LYS A 119 -9.98 6.17 -9.69
N HIS A 120 -10.79 5.52 -8.86
CA HIS A 120 -11.59 4.35 -9.26
C HIS A 120 -13.09 4.66 -9.39
N SER A 121 -13.47 5.83 -9.90
CA SER A 121 -14.85 6.34 -9.78
C SER A 121 -15.93 5.58 -10.57
N LYS A 122 -15.57 4.68 -11.50
CA LYS A 122 -16.50 4.07 -12.47
C LYS A 122 -16.37 2.55 -12.60
N ASN A 123 -15.86 1.89 -11.56
CA ASN A 123 -15.69 0.45 -11.52
C ASN A 123 -15.86 -0.07 -10.08
N ILE A 124 -15.82 -1.39 -9.91
CA ILE A 124 -15.97 -2.07 -8.61
C ILE A 124 -14.97 -1.58 -7.55
N CYS A 125 -13.78 -1.12 -7.94
CA CYS A 125 -12.79 -0.59 -6.99
C CYS A 125 -13.20 0.77 -6.40
N GLY A 126 -14.20 1.46 -6.96
CA GLY A 126 -14.66 2.77 -6.48
C GLY A 126 -15.31 2.77 -5.11
N THR A 127 -15.76 1.60 -4.64
CA THR A 127 -16.33 1.42 -3.29
C THR A 127 -15.29 0.88 -2.29
N ILE A 128 -14.08 0.60 -2.74
CA ILE A 128 -13.01 0.00 -1.93
C ILE A 128 -12.07 1.11 -1.46
N ASP A 129 -11.87 1.22 -0.14
CA ASP A 129 -10.74 2.01 0.37
C ASP A 129 -9.43 1.28 0.01
N CYS A 130 -8.59 1.94 -0.79
CA CYS A 130 -7.32 1.38 -1.21
C CYS A 130 -6.39 1.05 -0.02
N ARG A 131 -6.54 1.70 1.14
CA ARG A 131 -5.79 1.31 2.36
C ARG A 131 -6.23 -0.04 2.91
N GLU A 132 -7.48 -0.42 2.70
CA GLU A 132 -8.04 -1.71 3.11
C GLU A 132 -8.02 -2.77 1.99
N CYS A 133 -7.63 -2.38 0.78
CA CYS A 133 -7.56 -3.25 -0.39
C CYS A 133 -6.40 -4.26 -0.29
N GLU A 134 -6.67 -5.53 -0.62
CA GLU A 134 -5.66 -6.59 -0.62
C GLU A 134 -4.46 -6.28 -1.53
N VAL A 135 -4.70 -5.61 -2.66
CA VAL A 135 -3.64 -5.20 -3.59
C VAL A 135 -2.64 -4.28 -2.90
N TYR A 136 -3.09 -3.37 -2.04
CA TYR A 136 -2.20 -2.51 -1.27
C TYR A 136 -1.61 -3.25 -0.07
N LYS A 137 -2.46 -3.88 0.76
CA LYS A 137 -2.07 -4.47 2.04
C LYS A 137 -1.04 -5.58 1.91
N ASN A 138 -1.12 -6.39 0.86
CA ASN A 138 -0.27 -7.57 0.69
C ASN A 138 1.03 -7.28 -0.07
N ASN A 139 1.20 -6.09 -0.63
CA ASN A 139 2.34 -5.75 -1.49
C ASN A 139 3.10 -4.54 -0.92
N TYR A 140 3.98 -4.82 0.05
CA TYR A 140 4.68 -3.82 0.87
C TYR A 140 6.22 -3.87 0.76
N ASP A 141 6.74 -4.79 -0.04
CA ASP A 141 8.14 -4.88 -0.47
C ASP A 141 8.23 -5.54 -1.85
N CYS A 142 9.41 -5.56 -2.45
CA CYS A 142 9.62 -6.19 -3.75
C CYS A 142 9.35 -7.70 -3.75
N GLU A 143 9.62 -8.40 -2.65
CA GLU A 143 9.47 -9.85 -2.59
C GLU A 143 8.00 -10.29 -2.57
N SER A 144 7.22 -9.75 -1.65
CA SER A 144 5.76 -9.93 -1.59
C SER A 144 5.10 -9.51 -2.90
N THR A 145 5.51 -8.38 -3.47
CA THR A 145 4.97 -7.89 -4.75
C THR A 145 5.25 -8.86 -5.90
N MET A 146 6.50 -9.31 -6.04
CA MET A 146 6.87 -10.28 -7.08
C MET A 146 6.18 -11.62 -6.91
N ASN A 147 6.05 -12.11 -5.67
CA ASN A 147 5.32 -13.34 -5.37
C ASN A 147 3.84 -13.23 -5.76
N THR A 148 3.21 -12.09 -5.50
CA THR A 148 1.81 -11.81 -5.93
C THR A 148 1.70 -11.81 -7.45
N ILE A 149 2.59 -11.11 -8.16
CA ILE A 149 2.58 -11.05 -9.62
C ILE A 149 2.72 -12.46 -10.21
N ILE A 150 3.78 -13.17 -9.83
CA ILE A 150 4.07 -14.52 -10.33
C ILE A 150 2.95 -15.50 -9.98
N GLY A 151 2.40 -15.44 -8.77
CA GLY A 151 1.38 -16.36 -8.29
C GLY A 151 0.01 -16.21 -8.98
N ARG A 152 -0.27 -15.08 -9.62
CA ARG A 152 -1.55 -14.82 -10.31
C ARG A 152 -1.53 -15.12 -11.81
N TYR A 153 -0.34 -15.31 -12.39
CA TYR A 153 -0.14 -15.67 -13.79
C TYR A 153 0.32 -17.13 -13.99
N LYS A 154 0.27 -17.93 -12.93
CA LYS A 154 0.39 -19.40 -13.00
C LYS A 154 -1.00 -20.01 -13.10
#